data_AF-A0A0J9E852-F1
#
_entry.id   AF-A0A0J9E852-F1
#
_cell.length_a   1.000
_cell.length_b   1.000
_cell.length_c   1.000
_cell.angle_alpha   90.00
_cell.angle_beta   90.00
_cell.angle_gamma   90.00
#
_symmetry.space_group_name_H-M   'P 1'
#
loop_
_entity.id
_entity.type
_entity.pdbx_description
1 polymer ?
#
loop_
_entity_poly.entity_id
_entity_poly.type
_entity_poly.pdbx_seq_one_letter_code
_entity_poly.pdbx_strand_id
1 'polypeptide(L)'
;MDLLRREFLLGSGAAALLLPNMGRALDAKGHGIGYLEGLAKPGALNPKVAYIAPSQIDPAYSHAVYVNTSTRSSGGQKMWVLERRGDGWGVAIWDEKYWEKKGVTGAPDYSWPVSTGRHYKGDRRSGPTPLGIFNVDERKTRHRRGWGSPGMYNSIYIDLHYGSGRISGVAMHGTTSSKYRLLGRADSHGCVRMRQGNADKIWEMFHGQGRPGEGSPLWSEVPRYFTSEPGPSRKARWGYVRDGSFLYSAAGERLTKPGYSALFVFFRDDT
;
A
#
# COMPACT_ATOMS: atom_id res chain seq x y z
N MET A 1 30.65 50.25 -54.46
CA MET A 1 29.42 49.47 -54.34
C MET A 1 29.29 49.04 -52.89
N ASP A 2 28.23 49.54 -52.24
CA ASP A 2 27.47 48.99 -51.11
C ASP A 2 28.22 48.30 -49.95
N LEU A 3 28.28 48.93 -48.78
CA LEU A 3 27.25 49.02 -47.73
C LEU A 3 27.18 47.77 -46.82
N LEU A 4 27.47 48.06 -45.53
CA LEU A 4 26.68 47.66 -44.35
C LEU A 4 26.88 46.30 -43.65
N ARG A 5 26.98 46.46 -42.32
CA ARG A 5 26.43 45.62 -41.22
C ARG A 5 27.25 44.38 -40.82
N ARG A 6 27.41 44.02 -39.55
CA ARG A 6 26.76 44.47 -38.30
C ARG A 6 27.60 43.98 -37.12
N GLU A 7 27.69 44.81 -36.08
CA GLU A 7 28.06 44.37 -34.74
C GLU A 7 27.03 43.38 -34.18
N PHE A 8 27.51 42.44 -33.37
CA PHE A 8 26.70 41.71 -32.40
C PHE A 8 27.45 41.65 -31.06
N LEU A 9 27.03 42.53 -30.15
CA LEU A 9 27.11 42.35 -28.70
C LEU A 9 25.89 41.50 -28.24
N LEU A 10 26.01 40.92 -27.04
CA LEU A 10 25.03 40.17 -26.21
C LEU A 10 25.45 38.68 -26.08
N GLY A 11 25.64 38.11 -24.90
CA GLY A 11 25.49 38.63 -23.55
C GLY A 11 25.95 37.55 -22.58
N SER A 12 26.58 38.00 -21.50
CA SER A 12 26.97 37.19 -20.33
C SER A 12 25.73 36.64 -19.63
N GLY A 13 25.44 35.36 -19.83
CA GLY A 13 24.44 34.60 -19.09
C GLY A 13 25.11 33.74 -18.03
N ALA A 14 25.04 34.17 -16.77
CA ALA A 14 25.41 33.36 -15.62
C ALA A 14 24.42 32.19 -15.48
N ALA A 15 24.87 30.97 -15.80
CA ALA A 15 24.12 29.77 -15.49
C ALA A 15 24.26 29.47 -13.99
N ALA A 16 23.31 29.94 -13.20
CA ALA A 16 23.13 29.48 -11.83
C ALA A 16 22.73 28.00 -11.86
N LEU A 17 23.69 27.12 -11.57
CA LEU A 17 23.45 25.71 -11.30
C LEU A 17 22.59 25.61 -10.03
N LEU A 18 21.28 25.45 -10.22
CA LEU A 18 20.37 25.01 -9.17
C LEU A 18 20.70 23.54 -8.85
N LEU A 19 21.52 23.35 -7.82
CA LEU A 19 21.67 22.04 -7.18
C LEU A 19 20.29 21.63 -6.60
N PRO A 20 19.78 20.42 -6.86
CA PRO A 20 18.63 19.94 -6.12
C PRO A 20 19.05 19.81 -4.65
N ASN A 21 18.23 20.37 -3.77
CA ASN A 21 18.31 20.24 -2.31
C ASN A 21 18.34 18.76 -1.91
N MET A 22 19.51 18.13 -1.95
CA MET A 22 19.80 16.90 -1.24
C MET A 22 20.06 17.25 0.21
N GLY A 23 19.29 16.64 1.10
CA GLY A 23 19.55 16.67 2.54
C GLY A 23 18.61 17.55 3.34
N ARG A 24 17.29 17.31 3.25
CA ARG A 24 16.50 17.43 4.49
C ARG A 24 16.85 16.25 5.36
N ALA A 25 17.66 16.53 6.39
CA ALA A 25 17.85 15.66 7.53
C ALA A 25 16.49 15.10 7.97
N LEU A 26 16.45 13.78 8.20
CA LEU A 26 15.33 13.05 8.77
C LEU A 26 14.96 13.68 10.11
N ASP A 27 14.03 14.61 10.10
CA ASP A 27 13.38 15.07 11.32
C ASP A 27 12.46 13.93 11.78
N ALA A 28 12.96 13.14 12.72
CA ALA A 28 12.48 11.83 13.13
C ALA A 28 11.14 11.83 13.91
N LYS A 29 10.21 12.74 13.58
CA LYS A 29 8.90 12.84 14.23
C LYS A 29 7.70 12.60 13.31
N GLY A 30 7.87 12.70 11.99
CA GLY A 30 6.80 12.45 11.02
C GLY A 30 6.66 10.97 10.66
N HIS A 31 5.44 10.52 10.41
CA HIS A 31 5.14 9.19 9.87
C HIS A 31 4.83 9.25 8.37
N GLY A 32 5.42 10.23 7.66
CA GLY A 32 5.22 10.47 6.23
C GLY A 32 5.92 9.47 5.31
N ILE A 33 6.00 9.80 4.02
CA ILE A 33 6.69 8.97 3.02
C ILE A 33 8.17 8.81 3.37
N GLY A 34 8.84 9.85 3.88
CA GLY A 34 10.25 9.74 4.32
C GLY A 34 10.46 8.72 5.44
N TYR A 35 9.46 8.47 6.28
CA TYR A 35 9.50 7.37 7.27
C TYR A 35 9.47 6.02 6.55
N LEU A 36 8.58 5.82 5.57
CA LEU A 36 8.53 4.58 4.77
C LEU A 36 9.84 4.34 4.00
N GLU A 37 10.38 5.36 3.34
CA GLU A 37 11.70 5.28 2.68
C GLU A 37 12.82 4.89 3.66
N GLY A 38 12.78 5.44 4.87
CA GLY A 38 13.74 5.14 5.93
C GLY A 38 13.74 3.68 6.38
N LEU A 39 12.60 2.99 6.30
CA LEU A 39 12.45 1.59 6.73
C LEU A 39 13.16 0.58 5.82
N ALA A 40 13.47 0.94 4.57
CA ALA A 40 14.24 0.08 3.67
C ALA A 40 15.75 0.13 3.91
N LYS A 41 16.23 1.04 4.77
CA LYS A 41 17.66 1.14 5.10
C LYS A 41 18.13 -0.10 5.87
N PRO A 42 19.37 -0.57 5.64
CA PRO A 42 19.94 -1.67 6.41
C PRO A 42 19.82 -1.44 7.92
N GLY A 43 19.25 -2.41 8.63
CA GLY A 43 19.06 -2.37 10.09
C GLY A 43 17.84 -1.58 10.57
N ALA A 44 17.07 -0.91 9.70
CA ALA A 44 15.87 -0.18 10.11
C ALA A 44 14.69 -1.13 10.45
N LEU A 45 14.63 -2.29 9.79
CA LEU A 45 13.69 -3.36 10.07
C LEU A 45 14.43 -4.66 10.35
N ASN A 46 13.78 -5.56 11.11
CA ASN A 46 14.25 -6.93 11.25
C ASN A 46 14.34 -7.57 9.84
N PRO A 47 15.46 -8.22 9.44
CA PRO A 47 15.64 -8.78 8.11
C PRO A 47 14.57 -9.80 7.68
N LYS A 48 13.81 -10.36 8.64
CA LYS A 48 12.69 -11.27 8.37
C LYS A 48 11.40 -10.55 7.99
N VAL A 49 11.33 -9.22 8.15
CA VAL A 49 10.19 -8.40 7.73
C VAL A 49 10.41 -8.05 6.26
N ALA A 50 9.67 -8.73 5.42
CA ALA A 50 9.56 -8.38 4.02
C ALA A 50 9.00 -6.96 3.86
N TYR A 51 9.75 -6.11 3.16
CA TYR A 51 9.45 -4.70 2.99
C TYR A 51 10.02 -4.20 1.67
N ILE A 52 9.28 -3.32 1.02
CA ILE A 52 9.71 -2.56 -0.16
C ILE A 52 9.36 -1.10 0.12
N ALA A 53 10.29 -0.17 -0.09
CA ALA A 53 10.00 1.25 0.06
C ALA A 53 9.23 1.79 -1.16
N PRO A 54 8.50 2.92 -1.02
CA PRO A 54 7.74 3.49 -2.14
C PRO A 54 8.60 3.73 -3.38
N SER A 55 9.81 4.29 -3.22
CA SER A 55 10.77 4.51 -4.31
C SER A 55 11.22 3.24 -5.06
N GLN A 56 11.06 2.07 -4.46
CA GLN A 56 11.47 0.78 -5.03
C GLN A 56 10.32 0.03 -5.73
N ILE A 57 9.08 0.52 -5.61
CA ILE A 57 7.91 -0.14 -6.19
C ILE A 57 7.96 -0.06 -7.73
N ASP A 58 7.74 -1.22 -8.36
CA ASP A 58 7.67 -1.36 -9.82
C ASP A 58 6.72 -0.33 -10.47
N PRO A 59 7.12 0.30 -11.59
CA PRO A 59 6.29 1.28 -12.31
C PRO A 59 4.91 0.79 -12.74
N ALA A 60 4.69 -0.51 -12.88
CA ALA A 60 3.37 -1.08 -13.19
C ALA A 60 2.32 -0.83 -12.09
N TYR A 61 2.75 -0.52 -10.86
CA TYR A 61 1.86 -0.11 -9.78
C TYR A 61 1.69 1.41 -9.76
N SER A 62 0.43 1.84 -9.84
CA SER A 62 0.01 3.24 -9.71
C SER A 62 -0.32 3.60 -8.26
N HIS A 63 -0.71 2.61 -7.45
CA HIS A 63 -1.09 2.78 -6.05
C HIS A 63 -0.33 1.82 -5.13
N ALA A 64 -0.14 2.23 -3.88
CA ALA A 64 0.44 1.39 -2.85
C ALA A 64 -0.27 1.60 -1.52
N VAL A 65 -0.63 0.52 -0.82
CA VAL A 65 -1.22 0.56 0.52
C VAL A 65 -0.26 -0.04 1.52
N TYR A 66 0.31 0.81 2.37
CA TYR A 66 1.14 0.39 3.49
C TYR A 66 0.30 0.24 4.75
N VAL A 67 0.55 -0.81 5.53
CA VAL A 67 -0.06 -1.01 6.85
C VAL A 67 1.02 -1.40 7.85
N ASN A 68 1.21 -0.57 8.87
CA ASN A 68 2.08 -0.92 9.98
C ASN A 68 1.28 -1.66 11.06
N THR A 69 1.56 -2.94 11.24
CA THR A 69 0.89 -3.83 12.20
C THR A 69 1.57 -3.83 13.58
N SER A 70 2.61 -3.03 13.78
CA SER A 70 3.30 -2.85 15.06
C SER A 70 2.32 -2.50 16.18
N THR A 71 2.63 -2.96 17.38
CA THR A 71 1.83 -2.73 18.59
C THR A 71 2.54 -1.84 19.61
N ARG A 72 3.83 -1.57 19.41
CA ARG A 72 4.68 -0.84 20.36
C ARG A 72 5.34 0.40 19.78
N SER A 73 5.45 0.50 18.45
CA SER A 73 6.09 1.66 17.82
C SER A 73 5.11 2.84 17.70
N SER A 74 5.68 4.04 17.59
CA SER A 74 4.91 5.25 17.29
C SER A 74 4.29 5.19 15.90
N GLY A 75 4.86 4.44 14.94
CA GLY A 75 4.34 4.24 13.59
C GLY A 75 3.24 3.18 13.48
N GLY A 76 3.06 2.35 14.52
CA GLY A 76 2.11 1.25 14.53
C GLY A 76 0.65 1.67 14.31
N GLN A 77 -0.12 0.72 13.79
CA GLN A 77 -1.57 0.81 13.59
C GLN A 77 -1.99 1.97 12.67
N LYS A 78 -1.20 2.21 11.62
CA LYS A 78 -1.44 3.23 10.59
C LYS A 78 -1.53 2.61 9.22
N MET A 79 -2.30 3.26 8.36
CA MET A 79 -2.38 2.96 6.95
C MET A 79 -1.98 4.18 6.13
N TRP A 80 -1.21 3.94 5.07
CA TRP A 80 -0.93 4.90 4.01
C TRP A 80 -1.50 4.35 2.72
N VAL A 81 -2.40 5.09 2.09
CA VAL A 81 -2.84 4.85 0.73
C VAL A 81 -2.15 5.89 -0.13
N LEU A 82 -1.19 5.42 -0.93
CA LEU A 82 -0.33 6.23 -1.77
C LEU A 82 -0.73 6.09 -3.24
N GLU A 83 -0.54 7.18 -3.96
CA GLU A 83 -0.67 7.26 -5.42
C GLU A 83 0.65 7.79 -5.99
N ARG A 84 1.05 7.23 -7.12
CA ARG A 84 2.22 7.66 -7.87
C ARG A 84 1.97 9.04 -8.49
N ARG A 85 2.90 9.97 -8.29
CA ARG A 85 2.83 11.36 -8.80
C ARG A 85 4.14 11.71 -9.49
N GLY A 86 4.15 11.62 -10.81
CA GLY A 86 5.40 11.66 -11.59
C GLY A 86 6.33 10.53 -11.14
N ASP A 87 7.57 10.88 -10.81
CA ASP A 87 8.58 9.92 -10.31
C ASP A 87 8.46 9.64 -8.80
N GLY A 88 7.53 10.32 -8.10
CA GLY A 88 7.36 10.23 -6.66
C GLY A 88 6.04 9.58 -6.23
N TRP A 89 5.77 9.70 -4.93
CA TRP A 89 4.54 9.23 -4.29
C TRP A 89 3.93 10.34 -3.44
N GLY A 90 2.60 10.30 -3.28
CA GLY A 90 1.86 11.16 -2.37
C GLY A 90 0.73 10.39 -1.69
N VAL A 91 0.28 10.85 -0.52
CA VAL A 91 -0.94 10.31 0.11
C VAL A 91 -2.12 10.64 -0.81
N ALA A 92 -2.80 9.60 -1.29
CA ALA A 92 -3.89 9.69 -2.26
C ALA A 92 -5.20 10.06 -1.59
N ILE A 93 -5.51 9.38 -0.48
CA ILE A 93 -6.75 9.54 0.28
C ILE A 93 -6.45 9.50 1.77
N TRP A 94 -7.18 10.28 2.56
CA TRP A 94 -7.06 10.34 4.02
C TRP A 94 -8.41 10.58 4.71
N ASP A 95 -8.45 10.47 6.03
CA ASP A 95 -9.64 10.79 6.84
C ASP A 95 -9.58 12.27 7.24
N GLU A 96 -10.30 13.15 6.54
CA GLU A 96 -10.25 14.60 6.75
C GLU A 96 -10.66 14.95 8.17
N LYS A 97 -11.76 14.36 8.66
CA LYS A 97 -12.28 14.61 10.01
C LYS A 97 -11.28 14.20 11.09
N TYR A 98 -10.53 13.12 10.87
CA TYR A 98 -9.46 12.73 11.78
C TYR A 98 -8.35 13.78 11.85
N TRP A 99 -7.91 14.28 10.69
CA TRP A 99 -6.80 15.23 10.59
C TRP A 99 -7.17 16.67 10.98
N GLU A 100 -8.39 17.11 10.67
CA GLU A 100 -8.97 18.37 11.17
C GLU A 100 -8.96 18.42 12.70
N LYS A 101 -9.38 17.32 13.35
CA LYS A 101 -9.34 17.20 14.81
C LYS A 101 -7.91 17.25 15.37
N LYS A 102 -6.91 16.92 14.56
CA LYS A 102 -5.49 16.99 14.91
C LYS A 102 -4.86 18.35 14.58
N GLY A 103 -5.62 19.29 14.01
CA GLY A 103 -5.13 20.61 13.63
C GLY A 103 -4.13 20.56 12.46
N VAL A 104 -4.15 19.50 11.66
CA VAL A 104 -3.26 19.37 10.49
C VAL A 104 -3.92 20.06 9.30
N THR A 105 -3.21 21.04 8.73
CA THR A 105 -3.58 21.71 7.49
C THR A 105 -2.69 21.19 6.34
N GLY A 106 -3.30 20.87 5.20
CA GLY A 106 -2.60 20.29 4.05
C GLY A 106 -2.59 18.76 4.02
N ALA A 107 -1.69 18.20 3.20
CA ALA A 107 -1.59 16.75 3.04
C ALA A 107 -1.01 16.10 4.31
N PRO A 108 -1.69 15.10 4.91
CA PRO A 108 -1.20 14.47 6.12
C PRO A 108 -0.08 13.46 5.86
N ASP A 109 0.62 13.06 6.92
CA ASP A 109 1.68 12.05 6.89
C ASP A 109 1.18 10.66 6.49
N TYR A 110 -0.06 10.30 6.88
CA TYR A 110 -0.67 9.01 6.59
C TYR A 110 -2.19 9.15 6.42
N SER A 111 -2.82 8.12 5.88
CA SER A 111 -4.24 8.17 5.53
C SER A 111 -5.14 8.18 6.78
N TRP A 112 -5.02 7.16 7.64
CA TRP A 112 -5.78 7.05 8.89
C TRP A 112 -5.24 5.96 9.83
N PRO A 113 -5.63 5.97 11.12
CA PRO A 113 -5.39 4.85 12.03
C PRO A 113 -6.24 3.63 11.66
N VAL A 114 -5.69 2.44 11.87
CA VAL A 114 -6.33 1.15 11.63
C VAL A 114 -6.30 0.26 12.87
N SER A 115 -7.03 -0.85 12.83
CA SER A 115 -6.89 -1.91 13.84
C SER A 115 -6.54 -3.23 13.18
N THR A 116 -5.34 -3.74 13.45
CA THR A 116 -4.80 -4.98 12.87
C THR A 116 -5.03 -6.18 13.80
N GLY A 117 -4.64 -7.36 13.31
CA GLY A 117 -4.86 -8.63 13.98
C GLY A 117 -4.07 -8.80 15.28
N ARG A 118 -4.67 -9.50 16.23
CA ARG A 118 -3.99 -10.05 17.41
C ARG A 118 -4.54 -11.43 17.74
N HIS A 119 -3.86 -12.13 18.63
CA HIS A 119 -4.41 -13.33 19.25
C HIS A 119 -5.46 -12.97 20.31
N TYR A 120 -6.59 -13.66 20.25
CA TYR A 120 -7.59 -13.74 21.32
C TYR A 120 -7.47 -15.10 22.00
N LYS A 121 -7.41 -15.09 23.33
CA LYS A 121 -7.31 -16.32 24.13
C LYS A 121 -8.49 -17.24 23.82
N GLY A 122 -8.21 -18.49 23.44
CA GLY A 122 -9.21 -19.50 23.09
C GLY A 122 -9.74 -19.44 21.66
N ASP A 123 -9.39 -18.42 20.87
CA ASP A 123 -9.84 -18.33 19.47
C ASP A 123 -8.73 -18.73 18.49
N ARG A 124 -8.87 -19.93 17.92
CA ARG A 124 -7.97 -20.52 16.93
C ARG A 124 -8.01 -19.83 15.56
N ARG A 125 -8.99 -18.97 15.31
CA ARG A 125 -9.15 -18.22 14.06
C ARG A 125 -8.60 -16.80 14.16
N SER A 126 -8.20 -16.37 15.35
CA SER A 126 -7.54 -15.10 15.58
C SER A 126 -6.02 -15.19 15.42
N GLY A 127 -5.42 -14.12 14.93
CA GLY A 127 -3.97 -14.03 14.83
C GLY A 127 -3.50 -12.66 14.36
N PRO A 128 -2.18 -12.42 14.41
CA PRO A 128 -1.58 -11.23 13.85
C PRO A 128 -1.90 -11.12 12.37
N THR A 129 -2.07 -9.88 11.89
CA THR A 129 -2.14 -9.61 10.46
C THR A 129 -0.84 -10.09 9.81
N PRO A 130 -0.90 -10.85 8.69
CA PRO A 130 0.29 -11.36 8.02
C PRO A 130 1.16 -10.21 7.50
N LEU A 131 2.48 -10.36 7.60
CA LEU A 131 3.46 -9.40 7.06
C LEU A 131 3.90 -9.75 5.64
N GLY A 132 4.36 -8.77 4.88
CA GLY A 132 4.91 -8.92 3.55
C GLY A 132 4.18 -8.09 2.52
N ILE A 133 4.53 -8.35 1.27
CA ILE A 133 4.06 -7.62 0.09
C ILE A 133 2.97 -8.46 -0.56
N PHE A 134 1.84 -7.87 -0.94
CA PHE A 134 0.66 -8.58 -1.46
C PHE A 134 0.07 -7.86 -2.67
N ASN A 135 -0.37 -8.62 -3.67
CA ASN A 135 -1.32 -8.09 -4.67
C ASN A 135 -2.74 -8.07 -4.08
N VAL A 136 -3.61 -7.28 -4.71
CA VAL A 136 -5.06 -7.36 -4.48
C VAL A 136 -5.59 -8.65 -5.08
N ASP A 137 -6.51 -9.31 -4.38
CA ASP A 137 -7.10 -10.56 -4.84
C ASP A 137 -8.19 -10.32 -5.89
N GLU A 138 -7.82 -10.41 -7.18
CA GLU A 138 -8.67 -10.01 -8.31
C GLU A 138 -10.01 -10.76 -8.44
N ARG A 139 -10.19 -11.88 -7.73
CA ARG A 139 -11.39 -12.72 -7.86
C ARG A 139 -12.64 -11.95 -7.41
N LYS A 140 -13.74 -12.07 -8.17
CA LYS A 140 -15.01 -11.39 -7.86
C LYS A 140 -15.53 -11.64 -6.43
N THR A 141 -15.30 -12.84 -5.87
CA THR A 141 -15.74 -13.20 -4.50
C THR A 141 -14.88 -12.58 -3.39
N ARG A 142 -13.80 -11.90 -3.77
CA ARG A 142 -12.74 -11.34 -2.92
C ARG A 142 -12.75 -9.81 -2.92
N HIS A 143 -13.85 -9.26 -3.42
CA HIS A 143 -14.30 -7.89 -3.19
C HIS A 143 -15.76 -7.96 -2.80
N ARG A 144 -16.15 -7.33 -1.69
CA ARG A 144 -17.56 -7.29 -1.25
C ARG A 144 -17.99 -5.88 -0.88
N ARG A 145 -18.97 -5.33 -1.61
CA ARG A 145 -19.64 -4.06 -1.27
C ARG A 145 -20.65 -4.27 -0.15
N GLY A 146 -20.83 -3.26 0.70
CA GLY A 146 -21.70 -3.30 1.85
C GLY A 146 -21.21 -4.28 2.92
N TRP A 147 -22.15 -4.78 3.72
CA TRP A 147 -21.85 -5.78 4.74
C TRP A 147 -21.74 -7.17 4.12
N GLY A 148 -20.56 -7.78 4.25
CA GLY A 148 -20.30 -9.16 3.85
C GLY A 148 -20.32 -10.09 5.04
N SER A 149 -19.13 -10.51 5.48
CA SER A 149 -18.98 -11.29 6.71
C SER A 149 -19.29 -10.43 7.95
N PRO A 150 -19.62 -11.03 9.10
CA PRO A 150 -19.92 -10.27 10.32
C PRO A 150 -18.84 -9.24 10.67
N GLY A 151 -19.26 -7.97 10.74
CA GLY A 151 -18.38 -6.84 11.06
C GLY A 151 -17.46 -6.39 9.92
N MET A 152 -17.67 -6.88 8.69
CA MET A 152 -16.88 -6.51 7.51
C MET A 152 -17.71 -5.71 6.50
N TYR A 153 -17.51 -4.39 6.47
CA TYR A 153 -18.12 -3.46 5.51
C TYR A 153 -17.14 -3.12 4.39
N ASN A 154 -17.53 -3.20 3.12
CA ASN A 154 -16.69 -2.88 1.95
C ASN A 154 -15.30 -3.53 2.02
N SER A 155 -15.23 -4.84 1.78
CA SER A 155 -14.02 -5.63 2.01
C SER A 155 -13.21 -5.86 0.75
N ILE A 156 -11.91 -5.56 0.81
CA ILE A 156 -10.91 -5.87 -0.22
C ILE A 156 -9.88 -6.83 0.35
N TYR A 157 -9.73 -8.00 -0.26
CA TYR A 157 -8.88 -9.06 0.28
C TYR A 157 -7.48 -9.00 -0.33
N ILE A 158 -6.49 -9.37 0.48
CA ILE A 158 -5.14 -9.61 -0.02
C ILE A 158 -5.11 -10.96 -0.76
N ASP A 159 -4.36 -11.03 -1.85
CA ASP A 159 -4.11 -12.30 -2.53
C ASP A 159 -3.03 -13.06 -1.74
N LEU A 160 -3.47 -13.93 -0.83
CA LEU A 160 -2.60 -14.74 0.02
C LEU A 160 -3.15 -16.16 0.12
N HIS A 161 -2.28 -17.13 -0.16
CA HIS A 161 -2.49 -18.55 0.13
C HIS A 161 -1.40 -19.01 1.08
N TYR A 162 -1.79 -19.69 2.16
CA TYR A 162 -0.83 -20.32 3.08
C TYR A 162 -0.13 -21.49 2.39
N GLY A 163 1.00 -21.95 2.94
CA GLY A 163 1.72 -23.11 2.40
C GLY A 163 0.88 -24.39 2.30
N SER A 164 -0.22 -24.48 3.04
CA SER A 164 -1.22 -25.56 2.94
C SER A 164 -2.18 -25.43 1.74
N GLY A 165 -2.04 -24.42 0.89
CA GLY A 165 -2.99 -24.08 -0.19
C GLY A 165 -4.27 -23.37 0.30
N ARG A 166 -4.44 -23.19 1.62
CA ARG A 166 -5.60 -22.48 2.18
C ARG A 166 -5.57 -21.00 1.80
N ILE A 167 -6.65 -20.51 1.21
CA ILE A 167 -6.87 -19.09 0.93
C ILE A 167 -6.98 -18.32 2.26
N SER A 168 -6.31 -17.17 2.36
CA SER A 168 -6.42 -16.29 3.51
C SER A 168 -7.80 -15.64 3.65
N GLY A 169 -8.25 -15.43 4.88
CA GLY A 169 -9.44 -14.62 5.18
C GLY A 169 -9.14 -13.13 5.42
N VAL A 170 -7.88 -12.72 5.26
CA VAL A 170 -7.43 -11.37 5.60
C VAL A 170 -7.89 -10.37 4.54
N ALA A 171 -8.53 -9.30 5.02
CA ALA A 171 -9.01 -8.20 4.20
C ALA A 171 -8.78 -6.85 4.88
N MET A 172 -8.78 -5.80 4.07
CA MET A 172 -8.99 -4.42 4.51
C MET A 172 -10.48 -4.12 4.43
N HIS A 173 -11.08 -3.63 5.50
CA HIS A 173 -12.52 -3.37 5.54
C HIS A 173 -12.94 -2.35 6.60
N GLY A 174 -14.10 -1.74 6.40
CA GLY A 174 -14.80 -0.95 7.41
C GLY A 174 -15.33 -1.83 8.54
N THR A 175 -15.29 -1.32 9.77
CA THR A 175 -15.85 -1.98 10.95
C THR A 175 -17.10 -1.25 11.45
N THR A 176 -17.85 -1.86 12.39
CA THR A 176 -18.96 -1.18 13.08
C THR A 176 -18.48 0.04 13.87
N SER A 177 -19.33 1.06 13.99
CA SER A 177 -19.04 2.30 14.75
C SER A 177 -18.62 2.01 16.19
N SER A 178 -19.22 0.99 16.83
CA SER A 178 -18.85 0.52 18.17
C SER A 178 -17.40 0.06 18.31
N LYS A 179 -16.67 -0.16 17.20
CA LYS A 179 -15.26 -0.56 17.18
C LYS A 179 -14.32 0.59 16.82
N TYR A 180 -14.80 1.79 16.49
CA TYR A 180 -13.95 2.92 16.09
C TYR A 180 -12.95 3.35 17.17
N ARG A 181 -13.30 3.23 18.46
CA ARG A 181 -12.37 3.49 19.58
C ARG A 181 -11.14 2.57 19.63
N LEU A 182 -11.14 1.49 18.84
CA LEU A 182 -10.04 0.52 18.78
C LEU A 182 -9.11 0.78 17.58
N LEU A 183 -9.45 1.72 16.70
CA LEU A 183 -8.54 2.16 15.64
C LEU A 183 -7.32 2.84 16.29
N GLY A 184 -6.12 2.49 15.82
CA GLY A 184 -4.85 2.80 16.48
C GLY A 184 -4.37 1.72 17.45
N ARG A 185 -5.06 0.57 17.54
CA ARG A 185 -4.69 -0.58 18.38
C ARG A 185 -4.91 -1.89 17.63
N ALA A 186 -4.07 -2.90 17.86
CA ALA A 186 -4.30 -4.24 17.34
C ALA A 186 -5.48 -4.89 18.09
N ASP A 187 -6.65 -4.96 17.47
CA ASP A 187 -7.85 -5.61 18.00
C ASP A 187 -8.73 -6.10 16.84
N SER A 188 -8.17 -6.98 16.02
CA SER A 188 -8.87 -7.69 14.95
C SER A 188 -8.50 -9.19 14.95
N HIS A 189 -9.22 -9.99 14.16
CA HIS A 189 -8.92 -11.42 13.98
C HIS A 189 -7.91 -11.69 12.84
N GLY A 190 -7.20 -10.66 12.37
CA GLY A 190 -6.21 -10.76 11.28
C GLY A 190 -6.43 -9.72 10.18
N CYS A 191 -7.65 -9.21 10.03
CA CYS A 191 -7.98 -8.17 9.07
C CYS A 191 -7.41 -6.78 9.46
N VAL A 192 -7.41 -5.86 8.50
CA VAL A 192 -7.11 -4.45 8.75
C VAL A 192 -8.44 -3.69 8.79
N ARG A 193 -8.85 -3.28 10.00
CA ARG A 193 -10.11 -2.56 10.21
C ARG A 193 -9.90 -1.06 10.10
N MET A 194 -10.85 -0.38 9.49
CA MET A 194 -10.93 1.09 9.40
C MET A 194 -12.36 1.59 9.61
N ARG A 195 -12.55 2.92 9.59
CA ARG A 195 -13.90 3.50 9.56
C ARG A 195 -14.62 3.16 8.26
N GLN A 196 -15.95 3.10 8.29
CA GLN A 196 -16.75 2.83 7.09
C GLN A 196 -16.47 3.82 5.96
N GLY A 197 -16.47 5.13 6.25
CA GLY A 197 -16.15 6.15 5.24
C GLY A 197 -14.76 5.99 4.62
N ASN A 198 -13.77 5.48 5.36
CA ASN A 198 -12.44 5.22 4.81
C ASN A 198 -12.46 3.98 3.91
N ALA A 199 -13.27 2.97 4.26
CA ALA A 199 -13.49 1.79 3.43
C ALA A 199 -14.31 2.11 2.18
N ASP A 200 -15.23 3.08 2.23
CA ASP A 200 -15.91 3.63 1.04
C ASP A 200 -14.90 4.23 0.07
N LYS A 201 -13.98 5.08 0.55
CA LYS A 201 -12.93 5.68 -0.30
C LYS A 201 -12.02 4.64 -0.95
N ILE A 202 -11.56 3.64 -0.18
CA ILE A 202 -10.78 2.53 -0.74
C ILE A 202 -11.62 1.76 -1.76
N TRP A 203 -12.88 1.47 -1.45
CA TRP A 203 -13.74 0.73 -2.36
C TRP A 203 -13.94 1.47 -3.68
N GLU A 204 -14.17 2.78 -3.63
CA GLU A 204 -14.33 3.64 -4.79
C GLU A 204 -13.04 3.76 -5.60
N MET A 205 -11.88 3.86 -4.95
CA MET A 205 -10.57 3.84 -5.61
C MET A 205 -10.38 2.56 -6.44
N PHE A 206 -10.69 1.39 -5.87
CA PHE A 206 -10.57 0.10 -6.57
C PHE A 206 -11.65 -0.14 -7.62
N HIS A 207 -12.85 0.39 -7.41
CA HIS A 207 -14.02 0.12 -8.24
C HIS A 207 -14.63 1.44 -8.72
N GLY A 208 -13.81 2.31 -9.30
CA GLY A 208 -14.23 3.63 -9.80
C GLY A 208 -15.46 3.50 -10.69
N GLN A 209 -16.45 4.38 -10.48
CA GLN A 209 -17.74 4.33 -11.18
C GLN A 209 -18.52 3.00 -10.96
N GLY A 210 -18.19 2.24 -9.91
CA GLY A 210 -18.81 0.96 -9.59
C GLY A 210 -18.31 -0.22 -10.44
N ARG A 211 -17.20 -0.06 -11.18
CA ARG A 211 -16.70 -1.07 -12.12
C ARG A 211 -15.57 -1.91 -11.51
N PRO A 212 -15.80 -3.19 -11.18
CA PRO A 212 -14.75 -4.08 -10.69
C PRO A 212 -14.00 -4.78 -11.82
N GLY A 213 -12.81 -5.29 -11.49
CA GLY A 213 -11.99 -6.06 -12.42
C GLY A 213 -11.55 -5.21 -13.61
N GLU A 214 -11.59 -5.78 -14.80
CA GLU A 214 -11.21 -5.14 -16.08
C GLU A 214 -11.88 -3.79 -16.36
N GLY A 215 -13.04 -3.52 -15.77
CA GLY A 215 -13.70 -2.21 -15.89
C GLY A 215 -13.16 -1.12 -14.98
N SER A 216 -12.27 -1.46 -14.04
CA SER A 216 -11.66 -0.52 -13.10
C SER A 216 -10.54 0.28 -13.77
N PRO A 217 -10.41 1.60 -13.49
CA PRO A 217 -9.25 2.37 -13.95
C PRO A 217 -7.92 1.86 -13.39
N LEU A 218 -7.95 1.07 -12.32
CA LEU A 218 -6.76 0.46 -11.75
C LEU A 218 -6.43 -0.89 -12.38
N TRP A 219 -7.23 -1.42 -13.31
CA TRP A 219 -6.92 -2.71 -13.94
C TRP A 219 -5.83 -2.57 -15.00
N SER A 220 -4.76 -3.35 -14.87
CA SER A 220 -3.59 -3.32 -15.75
C SER A 220 -2.82 -4.65 -15.70
N GLU A 221 -1.68 -4.70 -16.39
CA GLU A 221 -0.71 -5.78 -16.28
C GLU A 221 0.30 -5.48 -15.18
N VAL A 222 0.44 -6.38 -14.20
CA VAL A 222 1.32 -6.19 -13.03
C VAL A 222 2.23 -7.39 -12.78
N PRO A 223 3.38 -7.22 -12.09
CA PRO A 223 4.23 -8.31 -11.67
C PRO A 223 3.50 -9.41 -10.87
N ARG A 224 3.93 -10.66 -11.10
CA ARG A 224 3.41 -11.84 -10.40
C ARG A 224 4.29 -12.20 -9.19
N TYR A 225 3.62 -12.50 -8.07
CA TYR A 225 4.24 -13.01 -6.83
C TYR A 225 3.78 -14.44 -6.46
N PHE A 226 2.90 -15.07 -7.25
CA PHE A 226 2.43 -16.46 -7.05
C PHE A 226 3.26 -17.45 -7.86
N THR A 227 3.77 -18.48 -7.19
CA THR A 227 4.61 -19.51 -7.84
C THR A 227 3.83 -20.44 -8.76
N SER A 228 2.50 -20.36 -8.77
CA SER A 228 1.63 -21.05 -9.72
C SER A 228 0.61 -20.10 -10.33
N GLU A 229 -0.03 -20.53 -11.42
CA GLU A 229 -1.03 -19.71 -12.09
C GLU A 229 -2.26 -19.44 -11.21
N PRO A 230 -2.78 -18.19 -11.20
CA PRO A 230 -3.94 -17.83 -10.41
C PRO A 230 -5.26 -18.47 -10.91
N GLY A 231 -5.52 -19.75 -10.63
CA GLY A 231 -6.78 -20.41 -11.05
C GLY A 231 -7.99 -20.14 -10.13
N PRO A 232 -9.23 -20.38 -10.61
CA PRO A 232 -10.46 -20.29 -9.81
C PRO A 232 -10.63 -21.47 -8.84
N SER A 233 -9.89 -22.57 -9.05
CA SER A 233 -9.97 -23.74 -8.17
C SER A 233 -9.13 -23.52 -6.90
N ARG A 234 -9.61 -24.03 -5.76
CA ARG A 234 -8.86 -24.00 -4.49
C ARG A 234 -7.52 -24.76 -4.54
N LYS A 235 -7.36 -25.66 -5.52
CA LYS A 235 -6.15 -26.45 -5.74
C LYS A 235 -5.14 -25.77 -6.67
N ALA A 236 -5.50 -24.72 -7.39
CA ALA A 236 -4.62 -24.15 -8.42
C ALA A 236 -3.51 -23.23 -7.88
N ARG A 237 -3.55 -22.86 -6.59
CA ARG A 237 -2.72 -21.79 -6.02
C ARG A 237 -1.93 -22.30 -4.82
N TRP A 238 -0.62 -22.40 -4.98
CA TRP A 238 0.32 -22.72 -3.91
C TRP A 238 1.58 -21.89 -4.07
N GLY A 239 2.11 -21.44 -2.94
CA GLY A 239 3.30 -20.61 -2.85
C GLY A 239 3.05 -19.16 -3.29
N TYR A 240 3.44 -18.25 -2.42
CA TYR A 240 3.39 -16.82 -2.64
C TYR A 240 4.65 -16.20 -2.07
N VAL A 241 5.33 -15.41 -2.88
CA VAL A 241 6.56 -14.75 -2.49
C VAL A 241 6.22 -13.47 -1.75
N ARG A 242 6.53 -13.45 -0.45
CA ARG A 242 6.12 -12.38 0.46
C ARG A 242 7.15 -11.27 0.59
N ASP A 243 8.35 -11.48 0.05
CA ASP A 243 9.50 -10.56 0.14
C ASP A 243 9.53 -9.49 -0.96
N GLY A 244 8.57 -9.53 -1.89
CA GLY A 244 8.51 -8.56 -2.99
C GLY A 244 9.41 -8.90 -4.17
N SER A 245 10.09 -10.05 -4.15
CA SER A 245 10.79 -10.53 -5.34
C SER A 245 9.79 -10.94 -6.41
N PHE A 246 10.08 -10.52 -7.64
CA PHE A 246 9.30 -10.89 -8.81
C PHE A 246 9.58 -12.33 -9.20
N LEU A 247 8.60 -12.96 -9.82
CA LEU A 247 8.77 -14.28 -10.39
C LEU A 247 9.21 -14.19 -11.85
N TYR A 248 10.00 -15.18 -12.24
CA TYR A 248 10.56 -15.30 -13.58
C TYR A 248 10.29 -16.69 -14.16
N SER A 249 10.17 -16.77 -15.48
CA SER A 249 10.09 -18.04 -16.21
C SER A 249 11.44 -18.77 -16.16
N ALA A 250 11.47 -20.03 -16.59
CA ALA A 250 12.73 -20.77 -16.73
C ALA A 250 13.70 -20.12 -17.75
N ALA A 251 13.16 -19.32 -18.70
CA ALA A 251 13.93 -18.54 -19.65
C ALA A 251 14.40 -17.18 -19.11
N GLY A 252 14.07 -16.85 -17.85
CA GLY A 252 14.45 -15.59 -17.21
C GLY A 252 13.51 -14.41 -17.51
N GLU A 253 12.35 -14.67 -18.13
CA GLU A 253 11.38 -13.61 -18.44
C GLU A 253 10.55 -13.27 -17.20
N ARG A 254 10.32 -11.98 -16.94
CA ARG A 254 9.50 -11.55 -15.80
C ARG A 254 8.06 -12.00 -16.00
N LEU A 255 7.53 -12.74 -15.04
CA LEU A 255 6.13 -13.18 -15.06
C LEU A 255 5.21 -12.05 -14.60
N THR A 256 4.19 -11.79 -15.39
CA THR A 256 3.14 -10.79 -15.12
C THR A 256 1.75 -11.46 -15.05
N LYS A 257 0.74 -10.69 -14.65
CA LYS A 257 -0.67 -11.05 -14.77
C LYS A 257 -1.55 -9.80 -14.90
N PRO A 258 -2.73 -9.89 -15.52
CA PRO A 258 -3.79 -8.89 -15.35
C PRO A 258 -4.19 -8.78 -13.88
N GLY A 259 -4.43 -7.58 -13.39
CA GLY A 259 -4.86 -7.33 -12.03
C GLY A 259 -4.96 -5.84 -11.69
N TYR A 260 -5.22 -5.53 -10.43
CA TYR A 260 -5.19 -4.14 -9.99
C TYR A 260 -3.74 -3.65 -9.85
N SER A 261 -3.45 -2.50 -10.42
CA SER A 261 -2.21 -1.70 -10.31
C SER A 261 -2.05 -1.07 -8.92
N ALA A 262 -2.42 -1.81 -7.88
CA ALA A 262 -2.27 -1.44 -6.49
C ALA A 262 -1.55 -2.56 -5.71
N LEU A 263 -0.47 -2.19 -5.02
CA LEU A 263 0.34 -3.10 -4.20
C LEU A 263 0.03 -2.91 -2.72
N PHE A 264 -0.02 -3.97 -1.93
CA PHE A 264 -0.17 -3.88 -0.47
C PHE A 264 1.14 -4.28 0.23
N VAL A 265 1.54 -3.53 1.25
CA VAL A 265 2.76 -3.78 2.03
C VAL A 265 2.41 -3.76 3.51
N PHE A 266 2.36 -4.94 4.14
CA PHE A 266 2.07 -5.06 5.58
C PHE A 266 3.35 -5.34 6.34
N PHE A 267 3.72 -4.47 7.26
CA PHE A 267 5.01 -4.55 7.95
C PHE A 267 4.87 -4.23 9.43
N ARG A 268 5.95 -4.37 10.18
CA ARG A 268 6.06 -3.87 11.55
C ARG A 268 7.48 -3.42 11.83
N ASP A 269 7.61 -2.40 12.66
CA ASP A 269 8.85 -1.71 13.00
C ASP A 269 9.14 -1.74 14.52
N ASP A 270 8.56 -2.72 15.22
CA ASP A 270 8.75 -2.97 16.67
C ASP A 270 9.33 -4.36 16.96
N THR A 271 10.08 -4.91 16.01
CA THR A 271 10.71 -6.25 16.06
C THR A 271 12.20 -6.19 16.28
#